data_AF-Q6AG37-F1
#
_entry.id   AF-Q6AG37-F1
#
_cell.length_a   1.000
_cell.length_b   1.000
_cell.length_c   1.000
_cell.angle_alpha   90.00
_cell.angle_beta   90.00
_cell.angle_gamma   90.00
#
_symmetry.space_group_name_H-M   'P 1'
#
loop_
_entity.id
_entity.type
_entity.pdbx_description
1 polymer ?
#
loop_
_entity_poly.entity_id
_entity_poly.type
_entity_poly.pdbx_seq_one_letter_code
_entity_poly.pdbx_strand_id
1 'polypeptide(L)'
;MALNDTDEILAVKAAELYYEAGKTQDEIGAALSVFRWKAGRLLASARQQGVVRIEIVHPSARKFSLERELCGFFGLADAVVVPSAESDAEAQARVVQAAADYLTTLRPVPRTLGVSWGRTLHAVASRLRPGWATGVDPVQINGSVSRNRQATAAADTPVVIARKAQGTATLLPSPAIFEHAATRRAIEADRSVQSVLELARTASAFLFSAGVVDISSVHVDSGYLSPQDVRAFAEKGAVGDVVGRFITAEGRVAAPVLDSRTLGLGLDDLRNARVSIAVIAGEAKHRIAHAVVASGLCTTLITDEATASDMLGRAPDDRTPTPAQRPPTESRPHCDHRDFPARPRPRVGGPRRRDPRRRPHRGFAAPLPERDSGRGRGRPRTAPPHSERAPSRPPAKPGRSTRSSS
;
A
#
# COMPACT_ATOMS: atom_id res chain seq x y z
N MET A 1 20.39 27.34 20.70
CA MET A 1 21.00 27.90 21.93
C MET A 1 21.99 26.86 22.39
N ALA A 2 23.29 27.11 22.25
CA ALA A 2 24.33 26.15 22.62
C ALA A 2 24.30 25.92 24.13
N LEU A 3 24.36 24.67 24.56
CA LEU A 3 24.45 24.33 25.99
C LEU A 3 25.84 24.71 26.51
N ASN A 4 25.93 25.01 27.80
CA ASN A 4 27.23 24.97 28.48
C ASN A 4 27.76 23.54 28.46
N ASP A 5 29.08 23.34 28.35
CA ASP A 5 29.74 22.02 28.36
C ASP A 5 29.24 21.09 29.48
N THR A 6 28.87 21.67 30.63
CA THR A 6 28.31 20.94 31.77
C THR A 6 26.95 20.31 31.47
N ASP A 7 26.07 21.00 30.74
CA ASP A 7 24.74 20.46 30.40
C ASP A 7 24.85 19.38 29.30
N GLU A 8 25.87 19.41 28.43
CA GLU A 8 26.16 18.31 27.49
C GLU A 8 26.61 17.05 28.23
N ILE A 9 27.54 17.17 29.18
CA ILE A 9 27.98 16.05 30.02
C ILE A 9 26.80 15.47 30.83
N LEU A 10 25.94 16.33 31.38
CA LEU A 10 24.74 15.89 32.09
C LEU A 10 23.71 15.23 31.17
N ALA A 11 23.62 15.64 29.91
CA ALA A 11 22.74 15.01 28.92
C ALA A 11 23.18 13.59 28.56
N VAL A 12 24.49 13.35 28.43
CA VAL A 12 25.07 12.01 28.24
C VAL A 12 24.77 11.12 29.46
N LYS A 13 25.07 11.60 30.67
CA LYS A 13 24.80 10.82 31.91
C LYS A 13 23.31 10.53 32.13
N ALA A 14 22.45 11.51 31.83
CA ALA A 14 21.00 11.30 31.90
C ALA A 14 20.55 10.22 30.91
N ALA A 15 21.12 10.19 29.70
CA ALA A 15 20.84 9.18 28.71
C ALA A 15 21.31 7.77 29.14
N GLU A 16 22.53 7.62 29.65
CA GLU A 16 23.02 6.34 30.20
C GLU A 16 22.10 5.82 31.30
N LEU A 17 21.75 6.68 32.28
CA LEU A 17 20.87 6.29 33.38
C LEU A 17 19.47 5.87 32.90
N TYR A 18 18.94 6.51 31.85
CA TYR A 18 17.62 6.19 31.32
C TYR A 18 17.62 4.93 30.44
N TYR A 19 18.51 4.88 29.46
CA TYR A 19 18.48 3.86 28.40
C TYR A 19 19.26 2.59 28.76
N GLU A 20 20.35 2.69 29.52
CA GLU A 20 21.12 1.51 29.95
C GLU A 20 20.67 1.01 31.32
N ALA A 21 20.46 1.93 32.28
CA ALA A 21 20.12 1.57 33.65
C ALA A 21 18.60 1.57 33.95
N GLY A 22 17.75 1.91 32.97
CA GLY A 22 16.28 1.81 33.09
C GLY A 22 15.64 2.76 34.11
N LYS A 23 16.33 3.83 34.52
CA LYS A 23 15.84 4.75 35.56
C LYS A 23 14.74 5.66 35.04
N THR A 24 13.80 5.99 35.91
CA THR A 24 12.78 7.02 35.66
C THR A 24 13.38 8.43 35.69
N GLN A 25 12.67 9.41 35.13
CA GLN A 25 13.12 10.82 35.14
C GLN A 25 13.27 11.40 36.55
N ASP A 26 12.50 10.89 37.53
CA ASP A 26 12.62 11.29 38.93
C ASP A 26 13.89 10.73 39.56
N GLU A 27 14.20 9.46 39.32
CA GLU A 27 15.43 8.83 39.82
C GLU A 27 16.70 9.42 39.17
N ILE A 28 16.61 9.83 37.90
CA ILE A 28 17.69 10.56 37.20
C ILE A 28 17.86 11.95 37.81
N GLY A 29 16.77 12.64 38.12
CA GLY A 29 16.80 13.93 38.80
C GLY A 29 17.53 13.83 40.14
N ALA A 30 17.17 12.83 40.95
CA ALA A 30 17.84 12.55 42.23
C ALA A 30 19.33 12.20 42.03
N ALA A 31 19.67 11.34 41.08
CA ALA A 31 21.05 10.90 40.83
C ALA A 31 21.97 12.02 40.33
N LEU A 32 21.45 12.95 39.53
CA LEU A 32 22.21 14.06 38.96
C LEU A 32 22.08 15.36 39.74
N SER A 33 21.36 15.35 40.88
CA SER A 33 21.04 16.55 41.68
C SER A 33 20.37 17.65 40.84
N VAL A 34 19.44 17.27 39.96
CA VAL A 34 18.63 18.17 39.13
C VAL A 34 17.15 17.89 39.28
N PHE A 35 16.31 18.89 39.00
CA PHE A 35 14.87 18.67 38.98
C PHE A 35 14.46 17.70 37.86
N ARG A 36 13.38 16.93 38.09
CA ARG A 36 12.76 16.02 37.10
C ARG A 36 12.57 16.66 35.73
N TRP A 37 12.07 17.91 35.70
CA TRP A 37 11.85 18.63 34.45
C TRP A 37 13.16 18.91 33.69
N LYS A 38 14.26 19.15 34.41
CA LYS A 38 15.59 19.32 33.81
C LYS A 38 16.13 17.98 33.30
N ALA A 39 15.92 16.88 34.01
CA ALA A 39 16.24 15.52 33.53
C ALA A 39 15.51 15.18 32.22
N GLY A 40 14.21 15.48 32.13
CA GLY A 40 13.43 15.33 30.90
C GLY A 40 13.96 16.21 29.75
N ARG A 41 14.36 17.45 30.05
CA ARG A 41 14.95 18.37 29.06
C ARG A 41 16.33 17.89 28.58
N LEU A 42 17.15 17.33 29.47
CA LEU A 42 18.46 16.75 29.14
C LEU A 42 18.31 15.53 28.22
N LEU A 43 17.35 14.64 28.48
CA LEU A 43 17.03 13.50 27.60
C LEU A 43 16.54 13.96 26.22
N ALA A 44 15.65 14.96 26.18
CA ALA A 44 15.18 15.54 24.92
C ALA A 44 16.33 16.18 24.12
N SER A 45 17.24 16.86 24.82
CA SER A 45 18.44 17.46 24.22
C SER A 45 19.39 16.41 23.67
N ALA A 46 19.66 15.34 24.44
CA ALA A 46 20.51 14.23 24.00
C ALA A 46 20.00 13.59 22.70
N ARG A 47 18.67 13.52 22.51
CA ARG A 47 18.05 13.09 21.24
C ARG A 47 18.19 14.14 20.14
N GLN A 48 17.93 15.42 20.42
CA GLN A 48 18.04 16.51 19.42
C GLN A 48 19.47 16.70 18.90
N GLN A 49 20.47 16.54 19.76
CA GLN A 49 21.89 16.70 19.40
C GLN A 49 22.50 15.43 18.80
N GLY A 50 21.73 14.32 18.73
CA GLY A 50 22.18 13.06 18.15
C GLY A 50 23.14 12.25 19.04
N VAL A 51 23.30 12.62 20.32
CA VAL A 51 24.02 11.84 21.35
C VAL A 51 23.32 10.50 21.57
N VAL A 52 21.98 10.51 21.59
CA VAL A 52 21.16 9.31 21.63
C VAL A 52 20.57 9.05 20.26
N ARG A 53 20.88 7.88 19.70
CA ARG A 53 20.21 7.32 18.52
C ARG A 53 19.46 6.07 18.95
N ILE A 54 18.15 6.08 18.75
CA ILE A 54 17.30 4.92 19.01
C ILE A 54 17.13 4.18 17.69
N GLU A 55 17.68 2.98 17.62
CA GLU A 55 17.48 2.06 16.51
C GLU A 55 16.44 1.02 16.90
N ILE A 56 15.41 0.85 16.08
CA ILE A 56 14.38 -0.18 16.28
C ILE A 56 14.72 -1.33 15.34
N VAL A 57 15.43 -2.33 15.87
CA VAL A 57 15.75 -3.56 15.14
C VAL A 57 14.61 -4.56 15.35
N HIS A 58 13.74 -4.68 14.35
CA HIS A 58 12.74 -5.75 14.29
C HIS A 58 13.00 -6.57 13.00
N PRO A 59 13.07 -7.91 13.05
CA PRO A 59 13.37 -8.74 11.87
C PRO A 59 12.40 -8.54 10.70
N SER A 60 11.18 -8.07 11.00
CA SER A 60 10.15 -7.68 10.03
C SER A 60 9.83 -6.18 10.10
N ALA A 61 10.70 -5.35 10.68
CA ALA A 61 10.43 -3.92 10.85
C ALA A 61 10.22 -3.30 9.48
N ARG A 62 9.06 -2.72 9.30
CA ARG A 62 8.78 -1.80 8.21
C ARG A 62 9.85 -0.71 8.16
N LYS A 63 10.23 -0.28 6.97
CA LYS A 63 11.22 0.78 6.75
C LYS A 63 10.54 2.14 6.84
N PHE A 64 10.15 2.53 8.06
CA PHE A 64 9.39 3.77 8.32
C PHE A 64 10.02 5.05 7.76
N SER A 65 11.35 5.11 7.65
CA SER A 65 12.04 6.21 6.97
C SER A 65 11.66 6.30 5.50
N LEU A 66 11.79 5.18 4.76
CA LEU A 66 11.40 5.09 3.34
C LEU A 66 9.90 5.35 3.15
N GLU A 67 9.05 4.85 4.05
CA GLU A 67 7.60 5.12 4.01
C GLU A 67 7.30 6.61 4.09
N ARG A 68 7.89 7.31 5.07
CA ARG A 68 7.72 8.76 5.22
C ARG A 68 8.24 9.54 4.02
N GLU A 69 9.36 9.10 3.45
CA GLU A 69 9.93 9.73 2.26
C GLU A 69 9.07 9.52 1.03
N LEU A 70 8.57 8.31 0.78
CA LEU A 70 7.63 8.03 -0.30
C LEU A 70 6.36 8.87 -0.18
N CYS A 71 5.77 8.94 1.02
CA CYS A 71 4.60 9.79 1.26
C CYS A 71 4.91 11.27 1.03
N GLY A 72 6.06 11.76 1.52
CA GLY A 72 6.44 13.16 1.36
C GLY A 72 6.78 13.55 -0.08
N PHE A 73 7.44 12.66 -0.83
CA PHE A 73 7.90 12.93 -2.20
C PHE A 73 6.76 12.80 -3.21
N PHE A 74 5.96 11.75 -3.12
CA PHE A 74 4.89 11.46 -4.08
C PHE A 74 3.50 11.93 -3.63
N GLY A 75 3.34 12.39 -2.39
CA GLY A 75 2.04 12.79 -1.86
C GLY A 75 1.10 11.61 -1.58
N LEU A 76 1.64 10.41 -1.36
CA LEU A 76 0.85 9.25 -0.94
C LEU A 76 0.22 9.52 0.43
N ALA A 77 -1.01 9.04 0.62
CA ALA A 77 -1.66 9.06 1.92
C ALA A 77 -0.97 8.11 2.89
N ASP A 78 -0.44 6.99 2.38
CA ASP A 78 0.26 6.00 3.18
C ASP A 78 1.24 5.16 2.33
N ALA A 79 2.25 4.58 2.97
CA ALA A 79 3.19 3.69 2.34
C ALA A 79 3.63 2.61 3.32
N VAL A 80 3.76 1.38 2.83
CA VAL A 80 4.23 0.22 3.57
C VAL A 80 5.45 -0.33 2.85
N VAL A 81 6.62 -0.26 3.49
CA VAL A 81 7.88 -0.74 2.90
C VAL A 81 8.45 -1.85 3.77
N VAL A 82 8.54 -3.05 3.21
CA VAL A 82 9.17 -4.20 3.90
C VAL A 82 10.67 -4.25 3.58
N PRO A 83 11.52 -4.76 4.49
CA PRO A 83 12.95 -4.92 4.23
C PRO A 83 13.24 -5.83 3.03
N SER A 84 14.33 -5.52 2.32
CA SER A 84 14.86 -6.37 1.24
C SER A 84 15.09 -7.80 1.73
N ALA A 85 14.90 -8.76 0.83
CA ALA A 85 15.13 -10.18 1.08
C ALA A 85 16.22 -10.72 0.15
N GLU A 86 16.74 -11.90 0.45
CA GLU A 86 17.78 -12.54 -0.37
C GLU A 86 17.25 -13.04 -1.71
N SER A 87 15.94 -13.24 -1.82
CA SER A 87 15.27 -13.63 -3.07
C SER A 87 13.99 -12.85 -3.34
N ASP A 88 13.65 -12.69 -4.62
CA ASP A 88 12.39 -12.08 -5.05
C ASP A 88 11.16 -12.79 -4.48
N ALA A 89 11.23 -14.12 -4.34
CA ALA A 89 10.13 -14.91 -3.77
C ALA A 89 9.88 -14.55 -2.30
N GLU A 90 10.94 -14.37 -1.52
CA GLU A 90 10.84 -13.92 -0.13
C GLU A 90 10.38 -12.47 -0.02
N ALA A 91 10.91 -11.57 -0.84
CA ALA A 91 10.49 -10.17 -0.88
C ALA A 91 8.99 -10.09 -1.19
N GLN A 92 8.53 -10.83 -2.21
CA GLN A 92 7.13 -10.93 -2.59
C GLN A 92 6.27 -11.50 -1.44
N ALA A 93 6.76 -12.51 -0.71
CA ALA A 93 6.04 -13.07 0.44
C ALA A 93 5.89 -12.06 1.59
N ARG A 94 6.93 -11.26 1.88
CA ARG A 94 6.88 -10.20 2.89
C ARG A 94 5.92 -9.09 2.49
N VAL A 95 5.96 -8.63 1.25
CA VAL A 95 5.03 -7.61 0.71
C VAL A 95 3.59 -8.10 0.77
N VAL A 96 3.35 -9.36 0.39
CA VAL A 96 2.02 -9.99 0.47
C VAL A 96 1.51 -10.07 1.90
N GLN A 97 2.36 -10.43 2.86
CA GLN A 97 1.99 -10.44 4.28
C GLN A 97 1.67 -9.02 4.77
N ALA A 98 2.50 -8.03 4.44
CA ALA A 98 2.29 -6.65 4.81
C ALA A 98 1.00 -6.06 4.23
N ALA A 99 0.62 -6.46 3.00
CA ALA A 99 -0.66 -6.09 2.40
C ALA A 99 -1.87 -6.69 3.14
N ALA A 100 -1.79 -7.94 3.60
CA ALA A 100 -2.84 -8.56 4.40
C ALA A 100 -2.98 -7.89 5.78
N ASP A 101 -1.85 -7.56 6.41
CA ASP A 101 -1.82 -6.85 7.69
C ASP A 101 -2.36 -5.41 7.55
N TYR A 102 -2.04 -4.75 6.43
CA TYR A 102 -2.57 -3.43 6.09
C TYR A 102 -4.10 -3.46 5.97
N LEU A 103 -4.67 -4.40 5.21
CA LEU A 103 -6.12 -4.55 5.09
C LEU A 103 -6.79 -4.81 6.46
N THR A 104 -6.16 -5.61 7.31
CA THR A 104 -6.67 -5.92 8.66
C THR A 104 -6.72 -4.68 9.56
N THR A 105 -5.76 -3.78 9.40
CA THR A 105 -5.62 -2.55 10.21
C THR A 105 -6.28 -1.34 9.58
N LEU A 106 -6.69 -1.41 8.31
CA LEU A 106 -7.32 -0.31 7.58
C LEU A 106 -8.60 0.17 8.29
N ARG A 107 -8.68 1.47 8.56
CA ARG A 107 -9.84 2.11 9.19
C ARG A 107 -10.26 3.37 8.42
N PRO A 108 -11.57 3.62 8.22
CA PRO A 108 -12.69 2.71 8.54
C PRO A 108 -12.62 1.41 7.73
N VAL A 109 -13.15 0.32 8.28
CA VAL A 109 -13.20 -0.96 7.55
C VAL A 109 -14.06 -0.75 6.30
N PRO A 110 -13.54 -1.03 5.08
CA PRO A 110 -14.30 -0.76 3.86
C PRO A 110 -15.47 -1.73 3.77
N ARG A 111 -16.69 -1.20 3.65
CA ARG A 111 -17.88 -2.05 3.44
C ARG A 111 -17.84 -2.73 2.07
N THR A 112 -17.43 -1.98 1.05
CA THR A 112 -17.22 -2.49 -0.31
C THR A 112 -15.75 -2.32 -0.68
N LEU A 113 -15.11 -3.41 -1.08
CA LEU A 113 -13.70 -3.44 -1.48
C LEU A 113 -13.62 -3.76 -2.99
N GLY A 114 -13.19 -2.81 -3.81
CA GLY A 114 -12.91 -3.06 -5.22
C GLY A 114 -11.62 -3.88 -5.35
N VAL A 115 -11.69 -5.08 -5.93
CA VAL A 115 -10.56 -6.01 -6.01
C VAL A 115 -10.27 -6.37 -7.47
N SER A 116 -9.04 -6.14 -7.91
CA SER A 116 -8.52 -6.72 -9.15
C SER A 116 -8.12 -8.19 -8.92
N TRP A 117 -7.67 -8.89 -9.96
CA TRP A 117 -7.16 -10.25 -9.86
C TRP A 117 -5.67 -10.32 -10.16
N GLY A 118 -5.04 -11.46 -9.83
CA GLY A 118 -3.65 -11.74 -10.12
C GLY A 118 -2.97 -12.56 -9.03
N ARG A 119 -1.77 -13.08 -9.33
CA ARG A 119 -0.99 -13.93 -8.42
C ARG A 119 -0.73 -13.24 -7.07
N THR A 120 -0.30 -11.98 -7.10
CA THR A 120 -0.04 -11.17 -5.89
C THR A 120 -1.29 -11.01 -5.03
N LEU A 121 -2.43 -10.62 -5.63
CA LEU A 121 -3.65 -10.36 -4.88
C LEU A 121 -4.27 -11.64 -4.31
N HIS A 122 -4.18 -12.76 -5.03
CA HIS A 122 -4.56 -14.06 -4.51
C HIS A 122 -3.72 -14.48 -3.31
N ALA A 123 -2.41 -14.21 -3.36
CA ALA A 123 -1.53 -14.47 -2.24
C ALA A 123 -1.89 -13.60 -1.02
N VAL A 124 -2.27 -12.33 -1.23
CA VAL A 124 -2.79 -11.44 -0.17
C VAL A 124 -4.06 -12.03 0.44
N ALA A 125 -5.03 -12.40 -0.38
CA ALA A 125 -6.27 -13.03 0.07
C ALA A 125 -6.01 -14.33 0.86
N SER A 126 -4.98 -15.08 0.47
CA SER A 126 -4.55 -16.31 1.15
C SER A 126 -3.91 -16.04 2.52
N ARG A 127 -3.23 -14.91 2.71
CA ARG A 127 -2.63 -14.51 4.00
C ARG A 127 -3.61 -13.91 5.00
N LEU A 128 -4.75 -13.38 4.55
CA LEU A 128 -5.79 -12.91 5.46
C LEU A 128 -6.23 -14.04 6.42
N ARG A 129 -6.46 -13.71 7.69
CA ARG A 129 -6.98 -14.68 8.67
C ARG A 129 -8.52 -14.75 8.56
N PRO A 130 -9.16 -15.90 8.83
CA PRO A 130 -10.61 -15.92 9.03
C PRO A 130 -11.01 -14.92 10.12
N GLY A 131 -12.04 -14.11 9.87
CA GLY A 131 -12.49 -13.06 10.77
C GLY A 131 -11.59 -11.81 10.81
N TRP A 132 -10.74 -11.58 9.80
CA TRP A 132 -9.93 -10.35 9.71
C TRP A 132 -10.80 -9.08 9.67
N ALA A 133 -12.03 -9.21 9.19
CA ALA A 133 -13.08 -8.20 9.22
C ALA A 133 -14.46 -8.90 9.26
N THR A 134 -15.52 -8.12 9.45
CA THR A 134 -16.92 -8.58 9.37
C THR A 134 -17.69 -7.68 8.41
N GLY A 135 -18.32 -8.28 7.39
CA GLY A 135 -19.18 -7.56 6.43
C GLY A 135 -18.41 -6.72 5.41
N VAL A 136 -17.22 -7.17 4.99
CA VAL A 136 -16.55 -6.62 3.80
C VAL A 136 -17.04 -7.39 2.59
N ASP A 137 -17.61 -6.67 1.62
CA ASP A 137 -18.16 -7.20 0.38
C ASP A 137 -17.25 -6.85 -0.80
N PRO A 138 -16.36 -7.75 -1.24
CA PRO A 138 -15.47 -7.50 -2.35
C PRO A 138 -16.21 -7.51 -3.69
N VAL A 139 -15.91 -6.55 -4.55
CA VAL A 139 -16.44 -6.44 -5.92
C VAL A 139 -15.30 -6.46 -6.93
N GLN A 140 -15.42 -7.30 -7.96
CA GLN A 140 -14.42 -7.40 -9.01
C GLN A 140 -14.44 -6.15 -9.91
N ILE A 141 -13.28 -5.54 -10.14
CA ILE A 141 -13.18 -4.23 -10.84
C ILE A 141 -12.78 -4.30 -12.31
N ASN A 142 -12.36 -5.47 -12.79
CA ASN A 142 -11.98 -5.70 -14.19
C ASN A 142 -12.45 -7.08 -14.65
N GLY A 143 -12.71 -7.24 -15.95
CA GLY A 143 -13.29 -8.48 -16.48
C GLY A 143 -12.41 -9.70 -16.18
N SER A 144 -13.05 -10.88 -16.19
CA SER A 144 -12.43 -12.16 -15.86
C SER A 144 -11.45 -12.61 -16.94
N VAL A 145 -10.41 -13.33 -16.54
CA VAL A 145 -9.53 -14.03 -17.49
C VAL A 145 -10.22 -15.31 -17.95
N SER A 146 -10.99 -15.25 -19.03
CA SER A 146 -11.89 -16.35 -19.44
C SER A 146 -11.19 -17.51 -20.18
N ARG A 147 -9.90 -17.40 -20.50
CA ARG A 147 -9.18 -18.33 -21.40
C ARG A 147 -7.90 -18.95 -20.80
N ASN A 148 -7.87 -19.20 -19.50
CA ASN A 148 -6.69 -19.83 -18.91
C ASN A 148 -6.79 -21.37 -18.90
N ARG A 149 -5.74 -22.08 -19.34
CA ARG A 149 -5.68 -23.57 -19.34
C ARG A 149 -5.56 -24.14 -17.92
N GLN A 150 -5.10 -23.35 -16.96
CA GLN A 150 -5.35 -23.57 -15.53
C GLN A 150 -6.36 -22.54 -15.07
N ALA A 151 -7.53 -22.97 -14.57
CA ALA A 151 -8.42 -22.10 -13.82
C ALA A 151 -7.63 -21.49 -12.65
N THR A 152 -7.10 -20.29 -12.81
CA THR A 152 -6.20 -19.72 -11.81
C THR A 152 -7.02 -19.35 -10.59
N ALA A 153 -6.61 -19.84 -9.43
CA ALA A 153 -7.08 -19.41 -8.11
C ALA A 153 -7.12 -17.88 -7.95
N ALA A 154 -6.37 -17.14 -8.79
CA ALA A 154 -6.41 -15.69 -8.91
C ALA A 154 -7.79 -15.09 -9.27
N ALA A 155 -8.65 -15.80 -9.99
CA ALA A 155 -10.01 -15.36 -10.28
C ALA A 155 -10.91 -15.41 -9.03
N ASP A 156 -10.61 -16.31 -8.08
CA ASP A 156 -11.36 -16.48 -6.83
C ASP A 156 -10.97 -15.48 -5.74
N THR A 157 -10.08 -14.52 -6.04
CA THR A 157 -9.57 -13.55 -5.05
C THR A 157 -10.70 -12.82 -4.30
N PRO A 158 -11.73 -12.24 -4.97
CA PRO A 158 -12.85 -11.62 -4.25
C PRO A 158 -13.60 -12.61 -3.34
N VAL A 159 -13.79 -13.85 -3.77
CA VAL A 159 -14.48 -14.92 -3.02
C VAL A 159 -13.71 -15.31 -1.78
N VAL A 160 -12.39 -15.48 -1.88
CA VAL A 160 -11.52 -15.83 -0.74
C VAL A 160 -11.53 -14.72 0.31
N ILE A 161 -11.46 -13.44 -0.11
CA ILE A 161 -11.53 -12.28 0.78
C ILE A 161 -12.88 -12.26 1.49
N ALA A 162 -13.98 -12.37 0.74
CA ALA A 162 -15.35 -12.33 1.27
C ALA A 162 -15.58 -13.40 2.34
N ARG A 163 -15.20 -14.66 2.04
CA ARG A 163 -15.32 -15.78 2.97
C ARG A 163 -14.61 -15.50 4.30
N LYS A 164 -13.40 -14.96 4.24
CA LYS A 164 -12.60 -14.64 5.44
C LYS A 164 -13.08 -13.38 6.16
N ALA A 165 -13.81 -12.50 5.47
CA ALA A 165 -14.39 -11.28 6.03
C ALA A 165 -15.87 -11.42 6.46
N GLN A 166 -16.43 -12.64 6.38
CA GLN A 166 -17.86 -12.89 6.62
C GLN A 166 -18.78 -11.97 5.79
N GLY A 167 -18.40 -11.71 4.54
CA GLY A 167 -19.16 -10.90 3.59
C GLY A 167 -19.47 -11.66 2.29
N THR A 168 -19.89 -10.93 1.26
CA THR A 168 -20.33 -11.49 -0.03
C THR A 168 -19.47 -10.93 -1.18
N ALA A 169 -19.00 -11.81 -2.07
CA ALA A 169 -18.29 -11.40 -3.26
C ALA A 169 -19.25 -11.13 -4.43
N THR A 170 -19.02 -10.04 -5.15
CA THR A 170 -19.70 -9.75 -6.43
C THR A 170 -18.68 -9.82 -7.57
N LEU A 171 -18.91 -10.74 -8.50
CA LEU A 171 -18.03 -10.98 -9.65
C LEU A 171 -18.59 -10.29 -10.90
N LEU A 172 -17.70 -9.81 -11.76
CA LEU A 172 -18.08 -9.19 -13.03
C LEU A 172 -18.31 -10.30 -14.07
N PRO A 173 -19.54 -10.51 -14.58
CA PRO A 173 -19.89 -11.67 -15.41
C PRO A 173 -19.47 -11.47 -16.87
N SER A 174 -18.18 -11.23 -17.10
CA SER A 174 -17.70 -10.82 -18.42
C SER A 174 -16.19 -11.08 -18.59
N PRO A 175 -15.69 -11.31 -19.82
CA PRO A 175 -14.26 -11.39 -20.07
C PRO A 175 -13.54 -10.04 -19.85
N ALA A 176 -12.24 -10.11 -19.59
CA ALA A 176 -11.36 -8.95 -19.44
C ALA A 176 -11.23 -8.15 -20.73
N ILE A 177 -11.06 -8.84 -21.85
CA ILE A 177 -10.78 -8.26 -23.16
C ILE A 177 -11.67 -8.94 -24.21
N PHE A 178 -12.25 -8.13 -25.08
CA PHE A 178 -13.04 -8.58 -26.22
C PHE A 178 -12.25 -8.50 -27.52
N GLU A 179 -12.65 -9.27 -28.54
CA GLU A 179 -12.09 -9.12 -29.88
C GLU A 179 -12.49 -7.80 -30.53
N HIS A 180 -13.73 -7.35 -30.30
CA HIS A 180 -14.31 -6.17 -30.93
C HIS A 180 -14.85 -5.18 -29.90
N ALA A 181 -14.58 -3.89 -30.11
CA ALA A 181 -15.05 -2.82 -29.23
C ALA A 181 -16.59 -2.70 -29.20
N ALA A 182 -17.26 -3.06 -30.30
CA ALA A 182 -18.72 -3.10 -30.38
C ALA A 182 -19.30 -4.17 -29.43
N THR A 183 -18.70 -5.37 -29.39
CA THR A 183 -19.10 -6.43 -28.47
C THR A 183 -18.87 -6.01 -27.01
N ARG A 184 -17.71 -5.42 -26.70
CA ARG A 184 -17.44 -4.87 -25.37
C ARG A 184 -18.52 -3.88 -24.95
N ARG A 185 -18.89 -2.93 -25.82
CA ARG A 185 -19.96 -1.93 -25.55
C ARG A 185 -21.33 -2.57 -25.35
N ALA A 186 -21.68 -3.57 -26.15
CA ALA A 186 -22.96 -4.27 -26.02
C ALA A 186 -23.06 -5.01 -24.68
N ILE A 187 -21.99 -5.73 -24.29
CA ILE A 187 -21.95 -6.44 -23.00
C ILE A 187 -21.88 -5.46 -21.84
N GLU A 188 -21.10 -4.38 -21.97
CA GLU A 188 -21.05 -3.32 -20.95
C GLU A 188 -22.43 -2.71 -20.72
N ALA A 189 -23.25 -2.52 -21.76
CA ALA A 189 -24.61 -1.97 -21.65
C ALA A 189 -25.64 -2.94 -21.04
N ASP A 190 -25.30 -4.22 -20.88
CA ASP A 190 -26.19 -5.18 -20.21
C ASP A 190 -26.36 -4.80 -18.73
N ARG A 191 -27.61 -4.90 -18.23
CA ARG A 191 -27.96 -4.49 -16.86
C ARG A 191 -27.16 -5.24 -15.80
N SER A 192 -26.88 -6.53 -16.03
CA SER A 192 -26.12 -7.34 -15.08
C SER A 192 -24.67 -6.86 -14.95
N VAL A 193 -24.08 -6.39 -16.05
CA VAL A 193 -22.70 -5.88 -16.08
C VAL A 193 -22.64 -4.45 -15.55
N GLN A 194 -23.55 -3.57 -15.97
CA GLN A 194 -23.64 -2.19 -15.47
C GLN A 194 -23.76 -2.15 -13.95
N SER A 195 -24.66 -2.94 -13.36
CA SER A 195 -24.89 -2.92 -11.91
C SER A 195 -23.65 -3.28 -11.10
N VAL A 196 -22.83 -4.22 -11.59
CA VAL A 196 -21.55 -4.57 -10.96
C VAL A 196 -20.51 -3.46 -11.14
N LEU A 197 -20.42 -2.85 -12.33
CA LEU A 197 -19.49 -1.74 -12.58
C LEU A 197 -19.85 -0.50 -11.76
N GLU A 198 -21.13 -0.19 -11.60
CA GLU A 198 -21.61 0.90 -10.74
C GLU A 198 -21.25 0.63 -9.27
N LEU A 199 -21.52 -0.57 -8.76
CA LEU A 199 -21.09 -0.97 -7.41
C LEU A 199 -19.57 -0.82 -7.25
N ALA A 200 -18.80 -1.30 -8.23
CA ALA A 200 -17.34 -1.20 -8.24
C ALA A 200 -16.84 0.24 -8.17
N ARG A 201 -17.43 1.18 -8.92
CA ARG A 201 -17.06 2.61 -8.88
C ARG A 201 -17.31 3.25 -7.52
N THR A 202 -18.30 2.76 -6.78
CA THR A 202 -18.65 3.27 -5.43
C THR A 202 -17.89 2.60 -4.29
N ALA A 203 -16.95 1.69 -4.60
CA ALA A 203 -16.18 1.00 -3.57
C ALA A 203 -15.43 1.99 -2.65
N SER A 204 -15.41 1.68 -1.35
CA SER A 204 -14.79 2.56 -0.35
C SER A 204 -13.26 2.48 -0.35
N ALA A 205 -12.73 1.36 -0.85
CA ALA A 205 -11.31 1.14 -1.07
C ALA A 205 -11.10 0.24 -2.28
N PHE A 206 -9.96 0.40 -2.95
CA PHE A 206 -9.51 -0.46 -4.04
C PHE A 206 -8.24 -1.18 -3.66
N LEU A 207 -8.11 -2.43 -4.08
CA LEU A 207 -6.93 -3.26 -3.93
C LEU A 207 -6.53 -3.80 -5.31
N PHE A 208 -5.36 -3.40 -5.78
CA PHE A 208 -4.84 -3.84 -7.07
C PHE A 208 -3.33 -4.06 -7.03
N SER A 209 -2.82 -4.71 -8.07
CA SER A 209 -1.40 -4.84 -8.36
C SER A 209 -1.19 -4.44 -9.83
N ALA A 210 0.05 -4.13 -10.18
CA ALA A 210 0.43 -3.83 -11.54
C ALA A 210 1.23 -5.00 -12.15
N GLY A 211 0.99 -5.23 -13.44
CA GLY A 211 1.73 -6.20 -14.24
C GLY A 211 2.80 -5.52 -15.08
N VAL A 212 3.83 -6.30 -15.42
CA VAL A 212 4.88 -5.88 -16.36
C VAL A 212 4.43 -6.15 -17.79
N VAL A 213 4.92 -5.35 -18.75
CA VAL A 213 4.75 -5.62 -20.19
C VAL A 213 5.72 -6.72 -20.59
N ASP A 214 5.37 -7.96 -20.30
CA ASP A 214 6.22 -9.12 -20.63
C ASP A 214 5.40 -10.30 -21.18
N ILE A 215 6.08 -11.21 -21.88
CA ILE A 215 5.50 -12.40 -22.51
C ILE A 215 4.91 -13.41 -21.50
N SER A 216 5.30 -13.33 -20.23
CA SER A 216 4.77 -14.05 -19.07
C SER A 216 3.59 -13.34 -18.40
N SER A 217 3.11 -12.23 -19.00
CA SER A 217 1.93 -11.54 -18.51
C SER A 217 0.70 -12.44 -18.63
N VAL A 218 -0.20 -12.30 -17.65
CA VAL A 218 -1.45 -13.08 -17.59
C VAL A 218 -2.31 -12.88 -18.85
N HIS A 219 -2.17 -11.74 -19.53
CA HIS A 219 -2.85 -11.44 -20.79
C HIS A 219 -2.35 -12.29 -21.98
N VAL A 220 -1.05 -12.64 -22.00
CA VAL A 220 -0.48 -13.55 -23.00
C VAL A 220 -0.82 -15.00 -22.65
N ASP A 221 -0.69 -15.40 -21.38
CA ASP A 221 -1.03 -16.75 -20.91
C ASP A 221 -2.50 -17.12 -21.18
N SER A 222 -3.39 -16.13 -21.03
CA SER A 222 -4.83 -16.28 -21.35
C SER A 222 -5.14 -16.13 -22.85
N GLY A 223 -4.13 -15.88 -23.70
CA GLY A 223 -4.30 -15.80 -25.14
C GLY A 223 -5.11 -14.59 -25.62
N TYR A 224 -5.20 -13.51 -24.82
CA TYR A 224 -5.77 -12.24 -25.25
C TYR A 224 -4.79 -11.39 -26.04
N LEU A 225 -3.48 -11.54 -25.79
CA LEU A 225 -2.41 -10.84 -26.47
C LEU A 225 -1.40 -11.81 -27.08
N SER A 226 -0.92 -11.47 -28.27
CA SER A 226 0.25 -12.15 -28.84
C SER A 226 1.55 -11.54 -28.29
N PRO A 227 2.68 -12.27 -28.32
CA PRO A 227 4.00 -11.70 -28.03
C PRO A 227 4.40 -10.54 -28.96
N GLN A 228 3.77 -10.41 -30.13
CA GLN A 228 3.97 -9.27 -31.03
C GLN A 228 3.24 -8.02 -30.52
N ASP A 229 2.01 -8.18 -30.00
CA ASP A 229 1.25 -7.08 -29.39
C ASP A 229 1.99 -6.50 -28.19
N VAL A 230 2.53 -7.35 -27.31
CA VAL A 230 3.31 -6.93 -26.13
C VAL A 230 4.53 -6.12 -26.54
N ARG A 231 5.28 -6.55 -27.57
CA ARG A 231 6.41 -5.79 -28.11
C ARG A 231 5.99 -4.44 -28.69
N ALA A 232 4.91 -4.43 -29.48
CA ALA A 232 4.39 -3.20 -30.07
C ALA A 232 3.93 -2.19 -29.00
N PHE A 233 3.40 -2.66 -27.86
CA PHE A 233 3.04 -1.78 -26.73
C PHE A 233 4.28 -1.24 -26.02
N ALA A 234 5.30 -2.08 -25.80
CA ALA A 234 6.56 -1.64 -25.22
C ALA A 234 7.25 -0.58 -26.10
N GLU A 235 7.27 -0.76 -27.42
CA GLU A 235 7.78 0.22 -28.40
C GLU A 235 7.01 1.54 -28.37
N LYS A 236 5.71 1.49 -28.08
CA LYS A 236 4.85 2.68 -27.89
C LYS A 236 4.95 3.30 -26.49
N GLY A 237 5.89 2.83 -25.66
CA GLY A 237 6.18 3.39 -24.35
C GLY A 237 5.31 2.85 -23.21
N ALA A 238 4.62 1.72 -23.40
CA ALA A 238 3.95 1.04 -22.30
C ALA A 238 4.98 0.52 -21.28
N VAL A 239 4.75 0.80 -20.00
CA VAL A 239 5.63 0.37 -18.90
C VAL A 239 5.04 -0.75 -18.05
N GLY A 240 3.73 -0.99 -18.16
CA GLY A 240 3.03 -2.10 -17.50
C GLY A 240 1.53 -2.02 -17.74
N ASP A 241 0.78 -2.87 -17.04
CA ASP A 241 -0.68 -2.81 -17.00
C ASP A 241 -1.23 -2.61 -15.59
N VAL A 242 -2.33 -1.86 -15.50
CA VAL A 242 -3.10 -1.62 -14.29
C VAL A 242 -4.56 -1.94 -14.62
N VAL A 243 -5.16 -2.87 -13.87
CA VAL A 243 -6.55 -3.35 -14.09
C VAL A 243 -6.85 -3.72 -15.56
N GLY A 244 -5.88 -4.31 -16.26
CA GLY A 244 -5.99 -4.69 -17.67
C GLY A 244 -5.75 -3.57 -18.68
N ARG A 245 -5.30 -2.39 -18.23
CA ARG A 245 -5.00 -1.23 -19.08
C ARG A 245 -3.50 -0.97 -19.12
N PHE A 246 -2.92 -1.03 -20.31
CA PHE A 246 -1.52 -0.71 -20.51
C PHE A 246 -1.29 0.78 -20.35
N ILE A 247 -0.30 1.17 -19.55
CA ILE A 247 -0.02 2.57 -19.23
C ILE A 247 1.38 3.01 -19.62
N THR A 248 1.53 4.29 -19.96
CA THR A 248 2.83 4.97 -20.16
C THR A 248 3.48 5.31 -18.82
N ALA A 249 4.72 5.81 -18.85
CA ALA A 249 5.42 6.31 -17.67
C ALA A 249 4.67 7.46 -16.96
N GLU A 250 3.84 8.22 -17.69
CA GLU A 250 2.98 9.29 -17.15
C GLU A 250 1.61 8.76 -16.68
N GLY A 251 1.40 7.43 -16.70
CA GLY A 251 0.15 6.79 -16.28
C GLY A 251 -1.03 6.99 -17.22
N ARG A 252 -0.80 7.35 -18.49
CA ARG A 252 -1.85 7.46 -19.52
C ARG A 252 -2.01 6.13 -20.25
N VAL A 253 -3.16 5.89 -20.87
CA VAL A 253 -3.39 4.69 -21.68
C VAL A 253 -2.40 4.66 -22.86
N ALA A 254 -1.56 3.62 -22.92
CA ALA A 254 -0.55 3.43 -23.97
C ALA A 254 -1.12 2.72 -25.22
N ALA A 255 -2.22 1.96 -25.06
CA ALA A 255 -2.83 1.17 -26.13
C ALA A 255 -4.34 1.44 -26.27
N PRO A 256 -4.76 2.57 -26.88
CA PRO A 256 -6.18 2.96 -26.92
C PRO A 256 -7.10 1.96 -27.63
N VAL A 257 -6.60 1.30 -28.69
CA VAL A 257 -7.37 0.28 -29.42
C VAL A 257 -7.63 -0.94 -28.53
N LEU A 258 -6.65 -1.38 -27.75
CA LEU A 258 -6.83 -2.46 -26.80
C LEU A 258 -7.77 -2.04 -25.66
N ASP A 259 -7.57 -0.86 -25.09
CA ASP A 259 -8.40 -0.31 -24.01
C ASP A 259 -9.89 -0.18 -24.41
N SER A 260 -10.16 0.19 -25.67
CA SER A 260 -11.54 0.24 -26.20
C SER A 260 -12.27 -1.11 -26.20
N ARG A 261 -11.52 -2.21 -26.03
CA ARG A 261 -11.99 -3.59 -25.95
C ARG A 261 -11.83 -4.19 -24.56
N THR A 262 -11.15 -3.51 -23.65
CA THR A 262 -11.00 -3.93 -22.25
C THR A 262 -12.23 -3.51 -21.45
N LEU A 263 -12.76 -4.41 -20.62
CA LEU A 263 -13.90 -4.16 -19.75
C LEU A 263 -13.47 -4.09 -18.27
N GLY A 264 -13.95 -3.06 -17.57
CA GLY A 264 -13.66 -2.81 -16.16
C GLY A 264 -13.58 -1.33 -15.85
N LEU A 265 -13.24 -1.00 -14.60
CA LEU A 265 -13.00 0.37 -14.14
C LEU A 265 -11.83 1.02 -14.87
N GLY A 266 -12.00 2.28 -15.26
CA GLY A 266 -10.96 3.08 -15.89
C GLY A 266 -9.85 3.50 -14.92
N LEU A 267 -8.79 4.09 -15.46
CA LEU A 267 -7.70 4.65 -14.66
C LEU A 267 -8.18 5.82 -13.80
N ASP A 268 -9.15 6.60 -14.29
CA ASP A 268 -9.69 7.74 -13.55
C ASP A 268 -10.55 7.31 -12.36
N ASP A 269 -11.18 6.14 -12.41
CA ASP A 269 -11.87 5.57 -11.23
C ASP A 269 -10.87 5.35 -10.08
N LEU A 270 -9.64 4.89 -10.39
CA LEU A 270 -8.58 4.71 -9.40
C LEU A 270 -7.99 6.05 -8.91
N ARG A 271 -7.83 7.05 -9.79
CA ARG A 271 -7.35 8.38 -9.41
C ARG A 271 -8.31 9.12 -8.47
N ASN A 272 -9.61 8.95 -8.72
CA ASN A 272 -10.66 9.60 -7.94
C ASN A 272 -11.00 8.83 -6.65
N ALA A 273 -10.47 7.62 -6.49
CA ALA A 273 -10.69 6.81 -5.31
C ALA A 273 -10.06 7.45 -4.06
N ARG A 274 -10.83 7.49 -2.98
CA ARG A 274 -10.34 7.97 -1.67
C ARG A 274 -9.25 7.07 -1.10
N VAL A 275 -9.38 5.76 -1.30
CA VAL A 275 -8.42 4.76 -0.86
C VAL A 275 -8.16 3.82 -2.03
N SER A 276 -6.96 3.87 -2.58
CA SER A 276 -6.52 3.03 -3.69
C SER A 276 -5.17 2.41 -3.32
N ILE A 277 -5.17 1.11 -3.05
CA ILE A 277 -4.04 0.36 -2.48
C ILE A 277 -3.38 -0.45 -3.59
N ALA A 278 -2.15 -0.06 -3.93
CA ALA A 278 -1.30 -0.76 -4.88
C ALA A 278 -0.32 -1.68 -4.14
N VAL A 279 -0.29 -2.96 -4.52
CA VAL A 279 0.70 -3.93 -4.02
C VAL A 279 1.68 -4.25 -5.16
N ILE A 280 2.88 -3.69 -5.11
CA ILE A 280 3.85 -3.76 -6.21
C ILE A 280 5.25 -3.99 -5.62
N ALA A 281 5.98 -4.96 -6.15
CA ALA A 281 7.27 -5.39 -5.62
C ALA A 281 8.14 -6.02 -6.72
N GLY A 282 9.45 -5.99 -6.51
CA GLY A 282 10.47 -6.59 -7.36
C GLY A 282 11.01 -5.67 -8.45
N GLU A 283 12.29 -5.90 -8.81
CA GLU A 283 13.05 -5.08 -9.75
C GLU A 283 12.36 -4.91 -11.11
N ALA A 284 11.80 -6.00 -11.64
CA ALA A 284 11.07 -5.99 -12.89
C ALA A 284 9.88 -5.00 -12.90
N LYS A 285 9.37 -4.60 -11.72
CA LYS A 285 8.22 -3.71 -11.58
C LYS A 285 8.58 -2.25 -11.26
N HIS A 286 9.86 -1.88 -11.16
CA HIS A 286 10.27 -0.51 -10.81
C HIS A 286 9.60 0.56 -11.70
N ARG A 287 9.68 0.38 -13.03
CA ARG A 287 9.11 1.34 -13.99
C ARG A 287 7.59 1.51 -13.83
N ILE A 288 6.87 0.41 -13.61
CA ILE A 288 5.41 0.45 -13.44
C ILE A 288 5.01 0.95 -12.04
N ALA A 289 5.79 0.64 -11.00
CA ALA A 289 5.59 1.18 -9.65
C ALA A 289 5.69 2.71 -9.67
N HIS A 290 6.75 3.24 -10.30
CA HIS A 290 6.92 4.67 -10.46
C HIS A 290 5.74 5.29 -11.24
N ALA A 291 5.33 4.69 -12.36
CA ALA A 291 4.20 5.20 -13.14
C ALA A 291 2.87 5.20 -12.36
N VAL A 292 2.59 4.15 -11.59
CA VAL A 292 1.38 4.05 -10.75
C VAL A 292 1.34 5.17 -9.71
N VAL A 293 2.44 5.36 -8.99
CA VAL A 293 2.52 6.34 -7.90
C VAL A 293 2.57 7.77 -8.44
N ALA A 294 3.43 8.06 -9.41
CA ALA A 294 3.63 9.41 -9.94
C ALA A 294 2.39 9.94 -10.70
N SER A 295 1.53 9.06 -11.20
CA SER A 295 0.29 9.44 -11.90
C SER A 295 -0.97 9.42 -11.02
N GLY A 296 -0.79 9.23 -9.70
CA GLY A 296 -1.87 9.26 -8.71
C GLY A 296 -2.86 8.10 -8.82
N LEU A 297 -2.46 6.96 -9.39
CA LEU A 297 -3.34 5.78 -9.51
C LEU A 297 -3.53 5.05 -8.18
N CYS A 298 -2.67 5.30 -7.19
CA CYS A 298 -2.84 4.83 -5.83
C CYS A 298 -2.69 5.97 -4.82
N THR A 299 -3.38 5.83 -3.69
CA THR A 299 -3.18 6.65 -2.50
C THR A 299 -2.25 5.96 -1.51
N THR A 300 -2.17 4.62 -1.59
CA THR A 300 -1.35 3.78 -0.72
C THR A 300 -0.50 2.83 -1.54
N LEU A 301 0.81 2.80 -1.27
CA LEU A 301 1.73 1.82 -1.87
C LEU A 301 2.20 0.81 -0.82
N ILE A 302 2.15 -0.47 -1.16
CA ILE A 302 2.74 -1.57 -0.38
C ILE A 302 3.81 -2.23 -1.24
N THR A 303 5.07 -2.14 -0.81
CA THR A 303 6.24 -2.49 -1.62
C THR A 303 7.43 -2.96 -0.78
N ASP A 304 8.50 -3.36 -1.45
CA ASP A 304 9.79 -3.71 -0.83
C ASP A 304 10.78 -2.53 -0.87
N GLU A 305 11.83 -2.66 -0.07
CA GLU A 305 12.88 -1.65 0.08
C GLU A 305 13.65 -1.36 -1.21
N ALA A 306 13.87 -2.35 -2.08
CA ALA A 306 14.56 -2.15 -3.35
C ALA A 306 13.73 -1.26 -4.29
N THR A 307 12.45 -1.57 -4.43
CA THR A 307 11.49 -0.79 -5.23
C THR A 307 11.33 0.62 -4.67
N ALA A 308 11.18 0.76 -3.34
CA ALA A 308 11.08 2.06 -2.70
C ALA A 308 12.34 2.92 -2.91
N SER A 309 13.52 2.30 -2.83
CA SER A 309 14.81 3.00 -3.00
C SER A 309 15.02 3.45 -4.44
N ASP A 310 14.70 2.60 -5.41
CA ASP A 310 14.74 2.93 -6.84
C ASP A 310 13.85 4.13 -7.16
N MET A 311 12.60 4.11 -6.67
CA MET A 311 11.65 5.21 -6.85
C MET A 311 12.13 6.53 -6.24
N LEU A 312 12.92 6.49 -5.18
CA LEU A 312 13.54 7.66 -4.54
C LEU A 312 14.88 8.06 -5.17
N GLY A 313 15.32 7.38 -6.24
CA GLY A 313 16.57 7.65 -6.93
C GLY A 313 17.81 7.27 -6.14
N ARG A 314 17.71 6.30 -5.23
CA ARG A 314 18.84 5.78 -4.45
C ARG A 314 19.46 4.59 -5.18
N ALA A 315 20.79 4.59 -5.31
CA ALA A 315 21.49 3.36 -5.65
C ALA A 315 21.22 2.32 -4.55
N PRO A 316 21.13 1.01 -4.88
CA PRO A 316 21.00 -0.03 -3.87
C PRO A 316 22.15 0.13 -2.87
N ASP A 317 21.80 0.40 -1.61
CA ASP A 317 22.78 0.61 -0.56
C ASP A 317 23.40 -0.74 -0.22
N ASP A 318 24.55 -1.06 -0.83
CA ASP A 318 25.32 -2.27 -0.58
C ASP A 318 26.03 -2.26 0.79
N ARG A 319 25.43 -1.61 1.80
CA ARG A 319 25.96 -1.51 3.14
C ARG A 319 24.86 -1.66 4.17
N THR A 320 24.40 -2.90 4.31
CA THR A 320 24.07 -3.34 5.67
C THR A 320 25.40 -3.35 6.44
N PRO A 321 25.58 -2.58 7.52
CA PRO A 321 26.74 -2.78 8.37
C PRO A 321 26.59 -4.18 8.97
N THR A 322 27.42 -5.12 8.52
CA THR A 322 27.66 -6.36 9.27
C THR A 322 27.99 -5.95 10.71
N PRO A 323 27.36 -6.54 11.75
CA PRO A 323 27.77 -6.30 13.12
C PRO A 323 29.25 -6.63 13.22
N ALA A 324 30.07 -5.59 13.45
CA ALA A 324 31.51 -5.69 13.44
C ALA A 324 31.96 -6.81 14.37
N GLN A 325 32.67 -7.80 13.81
CA GLN A 325 33.58 -8.63 14.57
C GLN A 325 34.58 -7.67 15.25
N ARG A 326 34.57 -7.67 16.59
CA ARG A 326 35.61 -6.99 17.38
C ARG A 326 36.98 -7.52 16.95
N PRO A 327 37.95 -6.67 16.58
CA PRO A 327 39.33 -7.12 16.64
C PRO A 327 39.76 -7.22 18.11
N PRO A 328 40.63 -8.19 18.46
CA PRO A 328 41.13 -8.33 19.81
C PRO A 328 41.98 -7.12 20.21
N THR A 329 41.86 -6.75 21.48
CA THR A 329 42.69 -5.78 22.21
C THR A 329 44.18 -5.97 21.94
N GLU A 330 44.84 -4.94 21.43
CA GLU A 330 46.27 -4.74 21.64
C GLU A 330 46.55 -3.30 22.11
N SER A 331 47.18 -3.27 23.27
CA SER A 331 48.02 -2.27 23.92
C SER A 331 48.36 -0.99 23.14
N ARG A 332 48.06 0.15 23.77
CA ARG A 332 48.66 1.46 23.49
C ARG A 332 50.20 1.41 23.55
N PRO A 333 50.85 2.34 22.85
CA PRO A 333 51.69 3.29 23.59
C PRO A 333 51.39 4.76 23.26
N HIS A 334 51.78 5.61 24.22
CA HIS A 334 51.81 7.07 24.17
C HIS A 334 52.39 7.66 22.88
N CYS A 335 51.81 8.80 22.45
CA CYS A 335 52.51 10.05 22.09
C CYS A 335 51.42 11.12 21.86
N ASP A 336 51.23 12.10 22.74
CA ASP A 336 52.00 13.34 22.97
C ASP A 336 51.52 14.51 22.07
N HIS A 337 51.29 15.63 22.73
CA HIS A 337 50.72 16.86 22.20
C HIS A 337 51.65 17.51 21.17
N ARG A 338 51.10 18.02 20.06
CA ARG A 338 51.26 19.41 19.57
C ARG A 338 50.79 19.63 18.12
N ASP A 339 50.02 20.71 17.98
CA ASP A 339 50.02 21.73 16.91
C ASP A 339 49.34 21.54 15.53
N PHE A 340 48.66 22.66 15.17
CA PHE A 340 48.27 23.21 13.85
C PHE A 340 46.89 22.85 13.22
N PRO A 341 46.30 23.72 12.37
CA PRO A 341 45.67 25.01 12.71
C PRO A 341 44.25 25.17 12.09
N ALA A 342 43.65 26.34 12.30
CA ALA A 342 42.28 26.71 11.94
C ALA A 342 41.96 26.85 10.43
N ARG A 343 40.65 26.68 10.16
CA ARG A 343 39.87 26.76 8.90
C ARG A 343 40.13 27.98 7.98
N PRO A 344 39.56 27.94 6.77
CA PRO A 344 38.83 29.09 6.23
C PRO A 344 37.34 28.80 5.95
N ARG A 345 36.50 29.81 6.24
CA ARG A 345 35.04 29.85 6.00
C ARG A 345 34.72 30.19 4.53
N PRO A 346 33.61 29.71 3.93
CA PRO A 346 33.12 30.20 2.65
C PRO A 346 32.34 31.52 2.76
N ARG A 347 32.50 32.36 1.74
CA ARG A 347 31.94 33.71 1.60
C ARG A 347 30.41 33.70 1.39
N VAL A 348 29.74 34.64 2.06
CA VAL A 348 28.30 34.94 1.92
C VAL A 348 28.08 35.82 0.68
N GLY A 349 27.27 35.36 -0.27
CA GLY A 349 26.76 36.15 -1.40
C GLY A 349 25.54 36.97 -1.01
N GLY A 350 25.56 38.27 -1.32
CA GLY A 350 24.49 39.22 -1.04
C GLY A 350 23.24 39.07 -1.94
N PRO A 351 22.14 39.78 -1.61
CA PRO A 351 20.80 39.52 -2.14
C PRO A 351 20.58 40.15 -3.53
N ARG A 352 19.99 39.38 -4.45
CA ARG A 352 19.46 39.90 -5.72
C ARG A 352 18.11 40.59 -5.50
N ARG A 353 17.99 41.77 -6.10
CA ARG A 353 16.86 42.70 -6.06
C ARG A 353 15.57 42.10 -6.65
N ARG A 354 14.44 42.44 -6.03
CA ARG A 354 13.07 42.24 -6.52
C ARG A 354 12.75 43.24 -7.64
N ASP A 355 12.15 42.77 -8.73
CA ASP A 355 11.46 43.58 -9.73
C ASP A 355 9.94 43.50 -9.49
N PRO A 356 9.21 44.62 -9.29
CA PRO A 356 7.80 44.63 -8.95
C PRO A 356 6.93 45.05 -10.15
N ARG A 357 6.59 44.14 -11.06
CA ARG A 357 5.51 44.38 -12.04
C ARG A 357 4.76 43.10 -12.39
N ARG A 358 3.68 42.82 -11.65
CA ARG A 358 2.41 42.26 -12.16
C ARG A 358 1.41 42.15 -11.00
N ARG A 359 0.46 43.08 -10.95
CA ARG A 359 -0.74 42.97 -10.12
C ARG A 359 -1.80 42.11 -10.83
N PRO A 360 -2.74 41.52 -10.07
CA PRO A 360 -3.59 40.42 -10.52
C PRO A 360 -4.93 40.91 -11.11
N HIS A 361 -5.49 40.16 -12.06
CA HIS A 361 -6.90 40.29 -12.41
C HIS A 361 -7.76 39.48 -11.44
N ARG A 362 -8.64 40.19 -10.74
CA ARG A 362 -9.78 39.65 -9.98
C ARG A 362 -10.93 39.34 -10.93
N GLY A 363 -11.58 38.21 -10.68
CA GLY A 363 -13.02 38.14 -10.43
C GLY A 363 -13.94 38.03 -11.64
N PHE A 364 -14.64 36.90 -11.74
CA PHE A 364 -16.11 36.91 -11.81
C PHE A 364 -16.64 35.64 -11.12
N ALA A 365 -17.57 35.84 -10.20
CA ALA A 365 -18.33 34.82 -9.50
C ALA A 365 -19.82 35.15 -9.63
N ALA A 366 -20.64 34.11 -9.46
CA ALA A 366 -22.07 34.04 -9.20
C ALA A 366 -23.00 33.74 -10.41
N PRO A 367 -24.20 33.14 -10.21
CA PRO A 367 -24.73 32.45 -9.01
C PRO A 367 -25.43 31.09 -9.26
N LEU A 368 -25.60 30.33 -8.17
CA LEU A 368 -26.61 29.28 -7.96
C LEU A 368 -28.02 29.90 -7.83
N PRO A 369 -29.10 29.13 -8.04
CA PRO A 369 -30.36 29.36 -7.34
C PRO A 369 -30.61 28.34 -6.23
N GLU A 370 -31.13 28.86 -5.13
CA GLU A 370 -31.64 28.17 -3.94
C GLU A 370 -33.05 27.58 -4.15
N ARG A 371 -33.30 26.49 -3.40
CA ARG A 371 -34.54 26.10 -2.69
C ARG A 371 -35.84 25.86 -3.48
N ASP A 372 -36.39 24.66 -3.28
CA ASP A 372 -37.75 24.59 -2.77
C ASP A 372 -37.92 23.52 -1.69
N SER A 373 -38.82 23.81 -0.78
CA SER A 373 -39.11 23.17 0.50
C SER A 373 -40.47 22.51 0.44
N GLY A 374 -40.60 21.27 0.93
CA GLY A 374 -41.88 20.56 0.88
C GLY A 374 -42.00 19.45 1.92
N ARG A 375 -42.67 19.79 3.03
CA ARG A 375 -43.25 18.92 4.08
C ARG A 375 -44.02 17.73 3.45
N GLY A 376 -44.23 16.57 4.06
CA GLY A 376 -43.92 16.04 5.38
C GLY A 376 -44.71 14.74 5.62
N ARG A 377 -44.49 14.16 6.82
CA ARG A 377 -45.36 13.25 7.60
C ARG A 377 -45.84 11.93 6.99
N GLY A 378 -45.57 10.84 7.72
CA GLY A 378 -46.51 9.72 7.83
C GLY A 378 -45.88 8.31 7.84
N ARG A 379 -45.42 7.84 9.01
CA ARG A 379 -45.54 6.41 9.36
C ARG A 379 -46.96 6.19 9.90
N PRO A 380 -47.53 4.99 9.73
CA PRO A 380 -47.52 4.08 10.87
C PRO A 380 -47.22 2.61 10.53
N ARG A 381 -46.77 1.91 11.57
CA ARG A 381 -46.61 0.46 11.71
C ARG A 381 -47.94 -0.27 11.51
N THR A 382 -47.91 -1.48 10.95
CA THR A 382 -48.62 -2.66 11.47
C THR A 382 -48.07 -3.96 10.84
N ALA A 383 -47.90 -4.96 11.70
CA ALA A 383 -47.78 -6.41 11.47
C ALA A 383 -48.42 -7.07 12.71
N PRO A 384 -48.70 -8.39 12.78
CA PRO A 384 -49.01 -9.43 11.79
C PRO A 384 -50.37 -10.12 12.13
N PRO A 385 -50.69 -11.36 11.67
CA PRO A 385 -50.32 -12.54 12.50
C PRO A 385 -49.99 -13.86 11.76
N HIS A 386 -49.19 -14.66 12.48
CA HIS A 386 -49.01 -16.13 12.59
C HIS A 386 -49.69 -17.13 11.61
N SER A 387 -48.89 -18.14 11.19
CA SER A 387 -49.25 -19.57 11.43
C SER A 387 -48.02 -20.49 11.40
N GLU A 388 -47.81 -21.20 12.50
CA GLU A 388 -46.88 -22.32 12.70
C GLU A 388 -47.26 -23.54 11.86
N ARG A 389 -46.27 -24.37 11.46
CA ARG A 389 -46.36 -25.85 11.45
C ARG A 389 -45.03 -26.51 11.04
N ALA A 390 -44.38 -27.10 12.03
CA ALA A 390 -43.58 -28.35 11.99
C ALA A 390 -43.90 -29.05 13.34
N PRO A 391 -43.84 -30.39 13.51
CA PRO A 391 -42.78 -31.27 13.02
C PRO A 391 -43.22 -32.71 12.65
N SER A 392 -42.33 -33.50 12.01
CA SER A 392 -42.33 -34.97 12.19
C SER A 392 -41.08 -35.67 11.61
N ARG A 393 -40.41 -36.42 12.49
CA ARG A 393 -39.50 -37.57 12.29
C ARG A 393 -39.72 -38.46 13.54
N PRO A 394 -39.34 -39.76 13.59
CA PRO A 394 -38.85 -40.71 12.56
C PRO A 394 -39.61 -42.07 12.63
N PRO A 395 -39.10 -43.18 12.05
CA PRO A 395 -38.51 -44.20 12.93
C PRO A 395 -37.25 -44.92 12.38
N ALA A 396 -36.69 -45.78 13.23
CA ALA A 396 -35.35 -46.35 13.21
C ALA A 396 -35.20 -47.74 12.54
N LYS A 397 -33.92 -48.13 12.36
CA LYS A 397 -33.26 -49.34 11.82
C LYS A 397 -33.83 -50.72 12.24
N PRO A 398 -33.51 -51.82 11.52
CA PRO A 398 -32.29 -52.65 11.76
C PRO A 398 -31.61 -53.08 10.41
N GLY A 399 -30.42 -53.68 10.28
CA GLY A 399 -29.48 -54.35 11.17
C GLY A 399 -28.15 -54.67 10.44
N ARG A 400 -27.26 -55.37 11.15
CA ARG A 400 -25.83 -55.69 10.86
C ARG A 400 -25.59 -56.71 9.72
N SER A 401 -24.39 -56.67 9.13
CA SER A 401 -23.46 -57.82 8.85
C SER A 401 -22.28 -57.30 8.01
N THR A 402 -21.05 -57.14 8.51
CA THR A 402 -19.91 -58.09 8.66
C THR A 402 -19.38 -58.76 7.37
N ARG A 403 -18.02 -58.74 7.28
CA ARG A 403 -17.06 -59.45 6.39
C ARG A 403 -16.76 -58.78 5.05
N SER A 404 -15.53 -58.76 4.53
CA SER A 404 -14.20 -59.19 5.01
C SER A 404 -13.14 -58.67 4.05
N SER A 405 -11.94 -58.44 4.57
CA SER A 405 -10.70 -58.15 3.85
C SER A 405 -10.26 -59.28 2.90
N SER A 406 -9.65 -58.90 1.79
CA SER A 406 -8.34 -59.40 1.32
C SER A 406 -7.71 -58.35 0.43
#